data_AF-A0A6B9MQK1-F1
#
_entry.id   AF-A0A6B9MQK1-F1
#
_cell.length_a   1.000
_cell.length_b   1.000
_cell.length_c   1.000
_cell.angle_alpha   90.00
_cell.angle_beta   90.00
_cell.angle_gamma   90.00
#
_symmetry.space_group_name_H-M   'P 1'
#
loop_
_entity.id
_entity.type
_entity.pdbx_description
1 polymer ?
#
loop_
_entity_poly.entity_id
_entity_poly.type
_entity_poly.pdbx_seq_one_letter_code
_entity_poly.pdbx_strand_id
1 'polypeptide(L)'
;LRCYSCNLIGDPLKCQTTEICGDHKICVVTETIDSAFNLTYRLGCENEQDCSDIARRSSDVRRSLTEQCCREDLCNRGYPRSLTARPTTPSPTTVTTRPTHVITTPSTDHTTRHQHHVPTSSLHLSSIAERCPHGHSLDGYCYVGSIQYGHQWSKVNRHTADTYCRNHNMTLTSIHSKDEEMFLTRLLQGNPFWLGIKDIHWDDGTNFNFNRWDSRNYHSSTNRNCVVVVVSGEDYLWRTESCDQHHYFVCKRKMHVAS
;
A
#
# COMPACT_ATOMS: atom_id res chain seq x y z
N LEU A 1 25.52 -8.26 16.71
CA LEU A 1 24.63 -7.10 16.55
C LEU A 1 23.40 -7.31 17.41
N ARG A 2 22.97 -6.32 18.19
CA ARG A 2 21.73 -6.35 18.98
C ARG A 2 20.72 -5.37 18.39
N CYS A 3 19.46 -5.76 18.24
CA CYS A 3 18.41 -4.91 17.69
C CYS A 3 17.19 -4.89 18.62
N TYR A 4 16.41 -3.82 18.58
CA TYR A 4 15.05 -3.84 19.13
C TYR A 4 14.21 -4.85 18.36
N SER A 5 13.38 -5.62 19.07
CA SER A 5 12.59 -6.70 18.49
C SER A 5 11.17 -6.66 19.04
N CYS A 6 10.25 -6.18 18.22
CA CYS A 6 8.82 -6.05 18.55
C CYS A 6 7.99 -6.26 17.30
N ASN A 7 6.81 -6.83 17.47
CA ASN A 7 5.84 -7.03 16.39
C ASN A 7 4.56 -6.25 16.67
N LEU A 8 3.97 -5.67 15.62
CA LEU A 8 2.65 -5.02 15.64
C LEU A 8 2.52 -3.92 16.70
N ILE A 9 3.52 -3.04 16.82
CA ILE A 9 3.47 -1.89 17.73
C ILE A 9 3.06 -0.62 16.99
N GLY A 10 2.27 0.26 17.61
CA GLY A 10 1.84 1.52 16.97
C GLY A 10 2.91 2.62 16.92
N ASP A 11 4.00 2.48 17.68
CA ASP A 11 5.11 3.44 17.73
C ASP A 11 6.44 2.70 17.97
N PRO A 12 7.42 2.75 17.05
CA PRO A 12 8.73 2.09 17.20
C PRO A 12 9.47 2.47 18.47
N LEU A 13 9.27 3.71 18.97
CA LEU A 13 9.95 4.20 20.16
C LEU A 13 9.49 3.49 21.44
N LYS A 14 8.33 2.82 21.40
CA LYS A 14 7.77 2.05 22.51
C LYS A 14 8.29 0.62 22.57
N CYS A 15 9.11 0.17 21.62
CA CYS A 15 9.73 -1.14 21.70
C CYS A 15 10.77 -1.18 22.83
N GLN A 16 10.63 -2.13 23.75
CA GLN A 16 11.55 -2.30 24.90
C GLN A 16 12.30 -3.63 24.89
N THR A 17 11.86 -4.58 24.07
CA THR A 17 12.49 -5.89 23.92
C THR A 17 13.59 -5.84 22.86
N THR A 18 14.63 -6.64 23.07
CA THR A 18 15.78 -6.72 22.16
C THR A 18 16.13 -8.17 21.87
N GLU A 19 16.70 -8.42 20.70
CA GLU A 19 17.25 -9.71 20.30
C GLU A 19 18.70 -9.57 19.83
N ILE A 20 19.46 -10.67 19.88
CA ILE A 20 20.81 -10.75 19.29
C ILE A 20 20.66 -11.34 17.89
N CYS A 21 21.05 -10.58 16.87
CA CYS A 21 21.02 -11.03 15.49
C CYS A 21 22.13 -12.05 15.21
N GLY A 22 21.80 -13.09 14.45
CA GLY A 22 22.76 -14.06 13.93
C GLY A 22 23.65 -13.48 12.82
N ASP A 23 24.54 -14.30 12.28
CA ASP A 23 25.47 -13.89 11.23
C ASP A 23 24.75 -13.37 9.99
N HIS A 24 25.33 -12.34 9.35
CA HIS A 24 24.80 -11.64 8.17
C HIS A 24 23.43 -10.95 8.34
N LYS A 25 22.96 -10.77 9.59
CA LYS A 25 21.74 -10.04 9.88
C LYS A 25 22.01 -8.64 10.42
N ILE A 26 21.19 -7.68 10.00
CA ILE A 26 21.21 -6.27 10.39
C ILE A 26 19.88 -5.85 11.02
N CYS A 27 19.83 -4.70 11.70
CA CYS A 27 18.59 -4.24 12.31
C CYS A 27 17.64 -3.69 11.24
N VAL A 28 16.34 -3.94 11.41
CA VAL A 28 15.28 -3.44 10.52
C VAL A 28 14.16 -2.75 11.31
N VAL A 29 13.55 -1.73 10.69
CA VAL A 29 12.21 -1.24 11.01
C VAL A 29 11.37 -1.29 9.75
N THR A 30 10.23 -1.96 9.83
CA THR A 30 9.25 -2.12 8.75
C THR A 30 7.95 -1.47 9.18
N GLU A 31 7.45 -0.50 8.40
CA GLU A 31 6.04 -0.11 8.49
C GLU A 31 5.18 -1.33 8.11
N THR A 32 4.21 -1.67 8.94
CA THR A 32 3.28 -2.76 8.73
C THR A 32 1.87 -2.28 9.05
N ILE A 33 0.88 -3.12 8.83
CA ILE A 33 -0.51 -2.80 9.10
C ILE A 33 -1.09 -3.97 9.88
N ASP A 34 -1.79 -3.69 10.99
CA ASP A 34 -2.41 -4.73 11.79
C ASP A 34 -3.72 -5.25 11.17
N SER A 35 -4.36 -6.22 11.85
CA SER A 35 -5.64 -6.79 11.42
C SER A 35 -6.82 -5.82 11.47
N ALA A 36 -6.63 -4.58 11.90
CA ALA A 36 -7.60 -3.49 11.94
C ALA A 36 -7.21 -2.32 11.02
N PHE A 37 -6.25 -2.53 10.11
CA PHE A 37 -5.66 -1.52 9.24
C PHE A 37 -4.93 -0.37 9.95
N ASN A 38 -4.59 -0.48 11.23
CA ASN A 38 -3.77 0.52 11.86
C ASN A 38 -2.33 0.39 11.39
N LEU A 39 -1.73 1.51 11.01
CA LEU A 39 -0.29 1.59 10.81
C LEU A 39 0.41 1.11 12.08
N THR A 40 1.18 0.05 11.94
CA THR A 40 1.99 -0.53 13.00
C THR A 40 3.41 -0.72 12.50
N TYR A 41 4.30 -1.17 13.37
CA TYR A 41 5.71 -1.31 13.06
C TYR A 41 6.20 -2.68 13.53
N ARG A 42 7.10 -3.26 12.73
CA ARG A 42 7.90 -4.44 13.10
C ARG A 42 9.36 -4.02 13.20
N LEU A 43 9.98 -4.35 14.31
CA LEU A 43 11.39 -4.15 14.58
C LEU A 43 12.04 -5.52 14.78
N GLY A 44 13.26 -5.71 14.32
CA GLY A 44 14.00 -6.94 14.58
C GLY A 44 15.27 -7.06 13.76
N CYS A 45 15.68 -8.30 13.53
CA CYS A 45 16.79 -8.66 12.64
C CYS A 45 16.30 -9.04 11.24
N GLU A 46 17.02 -8.60 10.20
CA GLU A 46 16.78 -8.99 8.80
C GLU A 46 18.10 -9.33 8.10
N ASN A 47 18.06 -10.18 7.07
CA ASN A 47 19.26 -10.44 6.27
C ASN A 47 19.75 -9.17 5.56
N GLU A 48 21.06 -8.98 5.57
CA GLU A 48 21.71 -7.82 4.92
C GLU A 48 21.43 -7.76 3.41
N GLN A 49 21.28 -8.91 2.75
CA GLN A 49 20.95 -9.00 1.34
C GLN A 49 19.53 -8.52 1.06
N ASP A 50 18.55 -8.98 1.86
CA ASP A 50 17.15 -8.60 1.73
C ASP A 50 16.99 -7.08 1.94
N CYS A 51 17.71 -6.51 2.90
CA CYS A 51 17.80 -5.07 3.13
C CYS A 51 18.42 -4.26 1.98
N SER A 52 19.37 -4.83 1.24
CA SER A 52 20.06 -4.14 0.14
C SER A 52 19.18 -4.02 -1.11
N ASP A 53 18.28 -4.98 -1.31
CA ASP A 53 17.35 -5.00 -2.44
C ASP A 53 16.16 -4.05 -2.23
N ILE A 54 15.81 -3.76 -0.97
CA ILE A 54 14.79 -2.79 -0.55
C ILE A 54 15.21 -1.35 -0.89
N ALA A 55 16.47 -0.98 -0.62
CA ALA A 55 16.99 0.37 -0.89
C ALA A 55 17.03 0.72 -2.40
N ARG A 56 17.18 -0.28 -3.27
CA ARG A 56 17.25 -0.10 -4.73
C ARG A 56 15.89 0.08 -5.40
N ARG A 57 14.79 -0.34 -4.78
CA ARG A 57 13.43 -0.24 -5.36
C ARG A 57 12.70 1.05 -5.00
N SER A 58 13.27 1.88 -4.12
CA SER A 58 12.65 3.14 -3.67
C SER A 58 12.70 4.28 -4.70
N SER A 59 13.41 4.13 -5.82
CA SER A 59 13.49 5.17 -6.87
C SER A 59 12.26 5.21 -7.77
N ASP A 60 11.50 4.11 -7.87
CA ASP A 60 10.41 3.98 -8.82
C ASP A 60 9.09 3.73 -8.10
N VAL A 61 8.23 4.75 -8.15
CA VAL A 61 6.80 4.71 -7.84
C VAL A 61 6.46 4.78 -6.34
N ARG A 62 5.85 5.92 -5.98
CA ARG A 62 5.03 6.13 -4.77
C ARG A 62 4.14 4.91 -4.47
N ARG A 63 4.56 3.99 -3.59
CA ARG A 63 3.69 2.98 -2.96
C ARG A 63 4.41 2.20 -1.85
N SER A 64 3.64 1.91 -0.80
CA SER A 64 3.86 0.87 0.23
C SER A 64 4.96 1.13 1.26
N LEU A 65 4.52 1.25 2.52
CA LEU A 65 5.21 0.96 3.77
C LEU A 65 6.75 0.90 3.72
N THR A 66 7.37 1.90 4.35
CA THR A 66 8.82 2.12 4.33
C THR A 66 9.55 1.05 5.15
N GLU A 67 10.54 0.40 4.54
CA GLU A 67 11.48 -0.51 5.20
C GLU A 67 12.85 0.16 5.30
N GLN A 68 13.45 0.17 6.49
CA GLN A 68 14.78 0.74 6.71
C GLN A 68 15.64 -0.16 7.56
N CYS A 69 16.91 -0.30 7.14
CA CYS A 69 17.88 -1.12 7.81
C CYS A 69 19.10 -0.31 8.26
N CYS A 70 19.73 -0.75 9.34
CA CYS A 70 20.91 -0.12 9.90
C CYS A 70 21.82 -1.16 10.58
N ARG A 71 23.11 -0.86 10.68
CA ARG A 71 24.18 -1.82 11.03
C ARG A 71 24.74 -1.66 12.45
N GLU A 72 24.26 -0.69 13.22
CA GLU A 72 24.76 -0.41 14.56
C GLU A 72 23.88 -1.04 15.64
N ASP A 73 24.42 -1.30 16.83
CA ASP A 73 23.63 -1.86 17.92
C ASP A 73 22.47 -0.92 18.28
N LEU A 74 21.26 -1.49 18.36
CA LEU A 74 20.02 -0.82 18.74
C LEU A 74 19.64 0.36 17.83
N CYS A 75 20.18 0.40 16.61
CA CYS A 75 20.00 1.50 15.68
C CYS A 75 18.58 1.60 15.11
N ASN A 76 17.78 0.54 15.22
CA ASN A 76 16.41 0.51 14.71
C ASN A 76 15.39 1.16 15.67
N ARG A 77 15.85 2.13 16.48
CA ARG A 77 15.01 2.89 17.40
C ARG A 77 14.48 4.14 16.70
N GLY A 78 13.18 4.16 16.45
CA GLY A 78 12.50 5.29 15.84
C GLY A 78 11.92 4.95 14.48
N TYR A 79 11.48 5.98 13.77
CA TYR A 79 10.75 5.80 12.54
C TYR A 79 11.72 5.45 11.39
N PRO A 80 11.29 4.59 10.44
CA PRO A 80 11.81 4.63 9.08
C PRO A 80 11.80 6.10 8.60
N ARG A 81 12.47 6.57 7.58
CA ARG A 81 12.82 8.00 7.35
C ARG A 81 13.87 8.57 8.30
N SER A 82 13.78 8.40 9.62
CA SER A 82 14.76 9.02 10.54
C SER A 82 16.08 8.25 10.69
N LEU A 83 16.13 6.97 10.31
CA LEU A 83 17.31 6.10 10.51
C LEU A 83 18.43 6.28 9.48
N THR A 84 18.30 7.24 8.56
CA THR A 84 19.31 7.56 7.54
C THR A 84 20.17 8.78 7.85
N ALA A 85 19.90 9.47 8.98
CA ALA A 85 20.71 10.61 9.39
C ALA A 85 22.02 10.14 10.02
N ARG A 86 23.10 10.13 9.23
CA ARG A 86 24.47 10.14 9.74
C ARG A 86 24.62 11.32 10.71
N PRO A 87 25.19 11.15 11.92
CA PRO A 87 25.49 12.28 12.80
C PRO A 87 26.47 13.22 12.07
N THR A 88 25.99 14.37 11.62
CA THR A 88 26.87 15.44 11.16
C THR A 88 27.53 16.06 12.37
N THR A 89 28.81 15.77 12.55
CA THR A 89 29.70 16.51 13.45
C THR A 89 29.57 18.01 13.14
N PRO A 90 29.30 18.88 14.12
CA PRO A 90 29.17 20.31 13.86
C PRO A 90 30.52 20.87 13.40
N SER A 91 30.58 21.37 12.17
CA SER A 91 31.70 22.18 11.71
C SER A 91 31.70 23.54 12.41
N PRO A 92 32.87 24.11 12.73
CA PRO A 92 32.97 25.38 13.44
C PRO A 92 32.42 26.53 12.59
N THR A 93 31.48 27.27 13.18
CA THR A 93 30.83 28.45 12.60
C THR A 93 31.87 29.52 12.31
N THR A 94 32.17 29.78 11.03
CA THR A 94 32.94 30.96 10.64
C THR A 94 31.97 32.11 10.43
N VAL A 95 32.00 33.07 11.35
CA VAL A 95 31.27 34.33 11.27
C VAL A 95 31.76 35.08 10.03
N THR A 96 30.92 35.15 9.00
CA THR A 96 31.15 36.05 7.86
C THR A 96 30.20 37.23 7.97
N THR A 97 30.78 38.40 8.19
CA THR A 97 30.12 39.69 8.28
C THR A 97 29.51 40.12 6.94
N ARG A 98 28.29 40.64 7.03
CA ARG A 98 27.45 41.19 5.97
C ARG A 98 28.00 42.53 5.45
N PRO A 99 27.95 42.80 4.14
CA PRO A 99 27.86 44.16 3.63
C PRO A 99 26.43 44.49 3.19
N THR A 100 26.01 45.66 3.62
CA THR A 100 24.75 46.34 3.36
C THR A 100 24.73 46.94 1.96
N HIS A 101 23.70 46.69 1.14
CA HIS A 101 23.36 47.60 0.03
C HIS A 101 21.85 47.74 -0.18
N VAL A 102 21.40 48.95 0.17
CA VAL A 102 20.55 49.91 -0.54
C VAL A 102 19.23 49.44 -1.19
N ILE A 103 18.17 50.01 -0.62
CA ILE A 103 16.78 50.09 -1.10
C ILE A 103 16.71 50.97 -2.35
N THR A 104 16.04 50.49 -3.40
CA THR A 104 15.41 51.39 -4.39
C THR A 104 14.19 50.69 -5.03
N THR A 105 13.01 51.25 -4.77
CA THR A 105 11.80 51.22 -5.62
C THR A 105 11.59 52.65 -6.14
N PRO A 106 10.63 52.98 -7.04
CA PRO A 106 9.59 52.17 -7.71
C PRO A 106 9.49 52.43 -9.24
N SER A 107 8.65 51.66 -9.94
CA SER A 107 7.80 52.19 -11.02
C SER A 107 6.78 51.15 -11.46
N THR A 108 5.51 51.52 -11.32
CA THR A 108 4.30 50.91 -11.90
C THR A 108 4.34 50.92 -13.43
N ASP A 109 3.92 49.83 -14.06
CA ASP A 109 3.15 49.96 -15.29
C ASP A 109 2.06 48.88 -15.39
N HIS A 110 0.87 49.34 -15.74
CA HIS A 110 -0.34 48.55 -15.88
C HIS A 110 -0.30 47.85 -17.24
N THR A 111 -0.49 46.53 -17.27
CA THR A 111 -1.03 45.90 -18.48
C THR A 111 -1.86 44.68 -18.11
N THR A 112 -3.17 44.85 -18.26
CA THR A 112 -4.22 43.88 -18.00
C THR A 112 -4.11 42.75 -19.04
N ARG A 113 -3.58 41.59 -18.63
CA ARG A 113 -3.67 40.35 -19.41
C ARG A 113 -4.72 39.46 -18.77
N HIS A 114 -5.84 39.26 -19.46
CA HIS A 114 -6.88 38.30 -19.08
C HIS A 114 -6.25 36.90 -18.96
N GLN A 115 -6.02 36.47 -17.72
CA GLN A 115 -5.77 35.06 -17.41
C GLN A 115 -7.13 34.37 -17.31
N HIS A 116 -7.39 33.45 -18.24
CA HIS A 116 -8.36 32.40 -18.00
C HIS A 116 -7.85 31.57 -16.81
N HIS A 117 -8.44 31.80 -15.65
CA HIS A 117 -8.31 30.89 -14.51
C HIS A 117 -8.90 29.54 -14.91
N VAL A 118 -8.04 28.58 -15.22
CA VAL A 118 -8.37 27.16 -15.12
C VAL A 118 -8.45 26.86 -13.62
N PRO A 119 -9.59 26.38 -13.08
CA PRO A 119 -9.66 26.03 -11.67
C PRO A 119 -8.82 24.77 -11.42
N THR A 120 -7.70 24.93 -10.72
CA THR A 120 -6.84 23.83 -10.25
C THR A 120 -7.59 22.93 -9.26
N SER A 121 -7.64 21.63 -9.57
CA SER A 121 -8.35 20.56 -8.87
C SER A 121 -7.70 20.11 -7.54
N SER A 122 -7.17 21.04 -6.74
CA SER A 122 -6.50 20.70 -5.48
C SER A 122 -7.46 20.30 -4.34
N LEU A 123 -8.72 20.75 -4.38
CA LEU A 123 -9.74 20.42 -3.37
C LEU A 123 -10.30 18.98 -3.51
N HIS A 124 -10.17 18.36 -4.69
CA HIS A 124 -10.73 17.02 -4.91
C HIS A 124 -9.80 15.92 -4.40
N LEU A 125 -8.48 16.12 -4.52
CA LEU A 125 -7.46 15.13 -4.17
C LEU A 125 -7.31 14.94 -2.66
N SER A 126 -7.47 16.00 -1.86
CA SER A 126 -7.46 15.92 -0.39
C SER A 126 -8.58 15.04 0.15
N SER A 127 -9.78 15.15 -0.44
CA SER A 127 -10.97 14.42 0.00
C SER A 127 -10.96 12.92 -0.33
N ILE A 128 -10.19 12.51 -1.35
CA ILE A 128 -10.08 11.10 -1.75
C ILE A 128 -9.14 10.33 -0.81
N ALA A 129 -8.00 10.94 -0.46
CA ALA A 129 -7.04 10.33 0.47
C ALA A 129 -7.66 10.09 1.87
N GLU A 130 -8.53 10.99 2.32
CA GLU A 130 -9.30 10.82 3.57
C GLU A 130 -10.35 9.70 3.47
N ARG A 131 -11.01 9.54 2.32
CA ARG A 131 -12.07 8.53 2.11
C ARG A 131 -11.54 7.14 1.77
N CYS A 132 -10.33 7.06 1.24
CA CYS A 132 -9.62 5.83 0.94
C CYS A 132 -8.18 5.85 1.50
N PRO A 133 -8.01 5.90 2.84
CA PRO A 133 -6.68 5.86 3.44
C PRO A 133 -6.00 4.55 3.06
N HIS A 134 -4.74 4.65 2.64
CA HIS A 134 -3.89 3.51 2.23
C HIS A 134 -4.41 2.70 1.02
N GLY A 135 -5.56 3.03 0.47
CA GLY A 135 -6.14 2.38 -0.69
C GLY A 135 -5.95 3.15 -1.99
N HIS A 136 -6.65 2.67 -3.02
CA HIS A 136 -6.71 3.28 -4.33
C HIS A 136 -8.17 3.50 -4.70
N SER A 137 -8.48 4.67 -5.25
CA SER A 137 -9.83 5.01 -5.67
C SER A 137 -10.03 4.78 -7.17
N LEU A 138 -11.17 4.20 -7.54
CA LEU A 138 -11.67 4.15 -8.91
C LEU A 138 -13.20 4.25 -8.86
N ASP A 139 -13.79 5.11 -9.69
CA ASP A 139 -15.25 5.24 -9.90
C ASP A 139 -16.11 5.33 -8.63
N GLY A 140 -15.62 6.07 -7.62
CA GLY A 140 -16.35 6.23 -6.35
C GLY A 140 -16.22 5.06 -5.38
N TYR A 141 -15.34 4.09 -5.66
CA TYR A 141 -14.99 2.98 -4.78
C TYR A 141 -13.57 3.13 -4.25
N CYS A 142 -13.34 2.56 -3.06
CA CYS A 142 -12.03 2.41 -2.46
C CYS A 142 -11.61 0.95 -2.51
N TYR A 143 -10.39 0.70 -2.97
CA TYR A 143 -9.79 -0.62 -3.14
C TYR A 143 -8.51 -0.74 -2.34
N VAL A 144 -8.37 -1.81 -1.56
CA VAL A 144 -7.14 -2.08 -0.81
C VAL A 144 -6.65 -3.50 -1.12
N GLY A 145 -5.46 -3.59 -1.71
CA GLY A 145 -4.89 -4.85 -2.21
C GLY A 145 -3.92 -5.51 -1.23
N SER A 146 -3.94 -6.84 -1.17
CA SER A 146 -3.17 -7.60 -0.18
C SER A 146 -1.65 -7.51 -0.30
N ILE A 147 -1.15 -7.11 -1.47
CA ILE A 147 0.29 -6.88 -1.72
C ILE A 147 0.89 -5.81 -0.81
N GLN A 148 0.07 -4.95 -0.21
CA GLN A 148 0.52 -3.90 0.69
C GLN A 148 0.84 -4.41 2.11
N TYR A 149 0.49 -5.64 2.47
CA TYR A 149 0.54 -6.13 3.87
C TYR A 149 1.75 -7.01 4.22
N GLY A 150 2.80 -6.99 3.39
CA GLY A 150 4.00 -7.80 3.59
C GLY A 150 3.79 -9.30 3.38
N HIS A 151 4.87 -10.08 3.44
CA HIS A 151 4.92 -11.47 2.96
C HIS A 151 3.94 -12.43 3.67
N GLN A 152 3.54 -12.13 4.92
CA GLN A 152 2.68 -13.01 5.73
C GLN A 152 1.18 -12.93 5.39
N TRP A 153 0.68 -11.76 4.95
CA TRP A 153 -0.75 -11.55 4.67
C TRP A 153 -1.04 -11.31 3.19
N SER A 154 -0.01 -11.38 2.36
CA SER A 154 -0.10 -11.22 0.91
C SER A 154 -1.02 -12.27 0.27
N LYS A 155 -1.00 -13.52 0.77
CA LYS A 155 -1.79 -14.64 0.23
C LYS A 155 -2.46 -15.42 1.35
N VAL A 156 -3.77 -15.64 1.26
CA VAL A 156 -4.56 -16.38 2.25
C VAL A 156 -5.65 -17.21 1.55
N ASN A 157 -6.27 -18.14 2.28
CA ASN A 157 -7.49 -18.80 1.80
C ASN A 157 -8.65 -17.81 1.64
N ARG A 158 -9.65 -18.16 0.82
CA ARG A 158 -10.74 -17.23 0.49
C ARG A 158 -11.50 -16.80 1.73
N HIS A 159 -11.80 -17.74 2.64
CA HIS A 159 -12.58 -17.45 3.84
C HIS A 159 -11.87 -16.43 4.74
N THR A 160 -10.55 -16.55 4.88
CA THR A 160 -9.72 -15.57 5.58
C THR A 160 -9.73 -14.22 4.88
N ALA A 161 -9.59 -14.17 3.55
CA ALA A 161 -9.66 -12.91 2.79
C ALA A 161 -11.02 -12.21 2.95
N ASP A 162 -12.10 -12.98 2.88
CA ASP A 162 -13.48 -12.51 3.02
C ASP A 162 -13.76 -11.96 4.44
N THR A 163 -13.39 -12.73 5.47
CA THR A 163 -13.44 -12.28 6.87
C THR A 163 -12.63 -11.01 7.09
N TYR A 164 -11.45 -10.95 6.48
CA TYR A 164 -10.59 -9.78 6.56
C TYR A 164 -11.27 -8.54 5.96
N CYS A 165 -11.83 -8.63 4.74
CA CYS A 165 -12.52 -7.48 4.16
C CYS A 165 -13.74 -7.04 5.00
N ARG A 166 -14.54 -7.99 5.51
CA ARG A 166 -15.72 -7.67 6.33
C ARG A 166 -15.38 -7.02 7.66
N ASN A 167 -14.32 -7.46 8.33
CA ASN A 167 -13.85 -6.84 9.58
C ASN A 167 -13.46 -5.36 9.41
N HIS A 168 -13.29 -4.91 8.17
CA HIS A 168 -12.99 -3.53 7.82
C HIS A 168 -14.11 -2.80 7.10
N ASN A 169 -15.34 -3.31 7.19
CA ASN A 169 -16.51 -2.73 6.52
C ASN A 169 -16.33 -2.64 4.99
N MET A 170 -15.68 -3.66 4.42
CA MET A 170 -15.48 -3.85 2.99
C MET A 170 -15.94 -5.26 2.60
N THR A 171 -15.90 -5.55 1.32
CA THR A 171 -16.17 -6.89 0.77
C THR A 171 -15.01 -7.31 -0.13
N LEU A 172 -14.87 -8.62 -0.37
CA LEU A 172 -14.03 -9.07 -1.48
C LEU A 172 -14.50 -8.42 -2.78
N THR A 173 -13.56 -8.08 -3.66
CA THR A 173 -13.87 -7.26 -4.83
C THR A 173 -14.84 -7.97 -5.78
N SER A 174 -15.86 -7.21 -6.18
CA SER A 174 -16.64 -7.42 -7.40
C SER A 174 -15.95 -6.75 -8.59
N ILE A 175 -16.32 -7.15 -9.81
CA ILE A 175 -15.83 -6.54 -11.06
C ILE A 175 -17.01 -6.30 -12.01
N HIS A 176 -17.13 -5.07 -12.52
CA HIS A 176 -18.23 -4.61 -13.36
C HIS A 176 -17.79 -4.04 -14.71
N SER A 177 -16.48 -3.96 -14.96
CA SER A 177 -15.96 -3.49 -16.25
C SER A 177 -14.56 -4.03 -16.52
N LYS A 178 -14.15 -3.99 -17.79
CA LYS A 178 -12.78 -4.33 -18.21
C LYS A 178 -11.74 -3.38 -17.59
N ASP A 179 -12.07 -2.10 -17.45
CA ASP A 179 -11.18 -1.11 -16.87
C ASP A 179 -10.96 -1.34 -15.37
N GLU A 180 -12.02 -1.74 -14.64
CA GLU A 180 -11.93 -2.14 -13.24
C GLU A 180 -11.05 -3.39 -13.08
N GLU A 181 -11.23 -4.43 -13.90
CA GLU A 181 -10.37 -5.62 -13.90
C GLU A 181 -8.90 -5.27 -14.14
N MET A 182 -8.62 -4.46 -15.16
CA MET A 182 -7.27 -4.03 -15.49
C MET A 182 -6.63 -3.23 -14.34
N PHE A 183 -7.40 -2.37 -13.68
CA PHE A 183 -6.96 -1.63 -12.50
C PHE A 183 -6.60 -2.57 -11.34
N LEU A 184 -7.46 -3.53 -11.02
CA LEU A 184 -7.24 -4.52 -9.95
C LEU A 184 -6.00 -5.39 -10.22
N THR A 185 -5.84 -5.85 -11.46
CA THR A 185 -4.68 -6.67 -11.80
C THR A 185 -3.38 -5.87 -11.73
N ARG A 186 -3.39 -4.60 -12.13
CA ARG A 186 -2.24 -3.69 -11.93
C ARG A 186 -1.97 -3.41 -10.45
N LEU A 187 -3.02 -3.26 -9.64
CA LEU A 187 -2.91 -3.09 -8.19
C LEU A 187 -2.14 -4.25 -7.55
N LEU A 188 -2.36 -5.47 -8.03
CA LEU A 188 -1.70 -6.69 -7.56
C LEU A 188 -0.51 -7.15 -8.40
N GLN A 189 0.00 -6.30 -9.31
CA GLN A 189 1.17 -6.60 -10.14
C GLN A 189 1.04 -7.90 -10.96
N GLY A 190 -0.17 -8.20 -11.45
CA GLY A 190 -0.42 -9.42 -12.22
C GLY A 190 -0.59 -10.69 -11.38
N ASN A 191 -0.52 -10.61 -10.05
CA ASN A 191 -0.66 -11.80 -9.23
C ASN A 191 -2.13 -12.30 -9.18
N PRO A 192 -2.35 -13.63 -9.11
CA PRO A 192 -3.68 -14.20 -8.96
C PRO A 192 -4.38 -13.78 -7.67
N PHE A 193 -5.68 -13.48 -7.76
CA PHE A 193 -6.44 -13.01 -6.61
C PHE A 193 -7.88 -13.48 -6.53
N TRP A 194 -8.37 -13.59 -5.29
CA TRP A 194 -9.73 -13.98 -4.97
C TRP A 194 -10.75 -12.95 -5.45
N LEU A 195 -11.83 -13.44 -6.07
CA LEU A 195 -13.05 -12.68 -6.35
C LEU A 195 -14.09 -12.90 -5.27
N GLY A 196 -14.85 -11.86 -4.97
CA GLY A 196 -15.97 -11.90 -4.04
C GLY A 196 -17.24 -12.43 -4.70
N ILE A 197 -17.19 -13.60 -5.34
CA ILE A 197 -18.33 -14.18 -6.06
C ILE A 197 -18.61 -15.60 -5.62
N LYS A 198 -19.89 -15.94 -5.55
CA LYS A 198 -20.39 -17.30 -5.40
C LYS A 198 -21.42 -17.57 -6.49
N ASP A 199 -21.13 -18.54 -7.35
CA ASP A 199 -21.90 -18.83 -8.56
C ASP A 199 -21.99 -17.59 -9.48
N ILE A 200 -23.11 -16.88 -9.43
CA ILE A 200 -23.37 -15.62 -10.16
C ILE A 200 -23.76 -14.47 -9.23
N HIS A 201 -23.48 -14.59 -7.94
CA HIS A 201 -23.83 -13.59 -6.93
C HIS A 201 -22.56 -13.00 -6.33
N TRP A 202 -22.44 -11.68 -6.40
CA TRP A 202 -21.36 -10.95 -5.72
C TRP A 202 -21.63 -10.88 -4.22
N ASP A 203 -20.57 -11.01 -3.41
CA ASP A 203 -20.60 -10.91 -1.95
C ASP A 203 -21.05 -9.53 -1.46
N ASP A 204 -20.90 -8.50 -2.30
CA ASP A 204 -21.33 -7.13 -2.04
C ASP A 204 -22.78 -6.84 -2.46
N GLY A 205 -23.49 -7.85 -3.01
CA GLY A 205 -24.87 -7.75 -3.44
C GLY A 205 -25.10 -6.95 -4.73
N THR A 206 -24.04 -6.53 -5.43
CA THR A 206 -24.17 -5.84 -6.71
C THR A 206 -24.64 -6.78 -7.84
N ASN A 207 -25.12 -6.20 -8.94
CA ASN A 207 -25.61 -6.96 -10.08
C ASN A 207 -24.47 -7.69 -10.81
N PHE A 208 -24.72 -8.93 -11.23
CA PHE A 208 -23.81 -9.67 -12.10
C PHE A 208 -23.98 -9.20 -13.56
N ASN A 209 -23.19 -8.21 -13.96
CA ASN A 209 -23.28 -7.53 -15.26
C ASN A 209 -22.00 -7.62 -16.10
N PHE A 210 -20.95 -8.25 -15.59
CA PHE A 210 -19.66 -8.39 -16.24
C PHE A 210 -19.06 -9.74 -15.87
N ASN A 211 -18.39 -10.38 -16.82
CA ASN A 211 -17.67 -11.62 -16.58
C ASN A 211 -16.56 -11.85 -17.61
N ARG A 212 -15.55 -12.59 -17.17
CA ARG A 212 -14.37 -12.98 -17.97
C ARG A 212 -14.05 -14.46 -17.71
N TRP A 213 -15.09 -15.27 -17.54
CA TRP A 213 -14.94 -16.69 -17.29
C TRP A 213 -14.09 -17.34 -18.38
N ASP A 214 -13.11 -18.14 -17.96
CA ASP A 214 -12.40 -19.02 -18.87
C ASP A 214 -13.38 -20.09 -19.36
N SER A 215 -13.70 -20.06 -20.65
CA SER A 215 -14.65 -20.97 -21.29
C SER A 215 -14.25 -22.43 -21.18
N ARG A 216 -12.97 -22.73 -20.93
CA ARG A 216 -12.46 -24.10 -20.74
C ARG A 216 -12.55 -24.57 -19.29
N ASN A 217 -12.61 -23.64 -18.34
CA ASN A 217 -12.60 -23.91 -16.90
C ASN A 217 -13.92 -23.48 -16.21
N TYR A 218 -14.96 -23.20 -16.98
CA TYR A 218 -16.32 -23.02 -16.48
C TYR A 218 -16.93 -24.38 -16.09
N HIS A 219 -16.42 -24.99 -15.02
CA HIS A 219 -17.07 -26.15 -14.43
C HIS A 219 -18.26 -25.70 -13.58
N SER A 220 -19.41 -25.55 -14.25
CA SER A 220 -20.70 -25.52 -13.56
C SER A 220 -20.92 -26.87 -12.87
N SER A 221 -21.56 -26.83 -11.70
CA SER A 221 -21.99 -27.95 -10.85
C SER A 221 -20.93 -28.50 -9.88
N THR A 222 -20.84 -27.88 -8.71
CA THR A 222 -21.02 -28.53 -7.38
C THR A 222 -20.59 -27.56 -6.27
N ASN A 223 -21.50 -26.64 -5.91
CA ASN A 223 -21.74 -26.11 -4.56
C ASN A 223 -20.60 -25.57 -3.66
N ARG A 224 -19.29 -25.53 -4.02
CA ARG A 224 -18.20 -25.07 -3.13
C ARG A 224 -16.92 -24.55 -3.81
N ASN A 225 -16.94 -24.13 -5.08
CA ASN A 225 -15.72 -23.64 -5.71
C ASN A 225 -15.62 -22.10 -5.59
N CYS A 226 -14.51 -21.62 -5.03
CA CYS A 226 -14.17 -20.20 -5.00
C CYS A 226 -13.65 -19.77 -6.38
N VAL A 227 -13.51 -18.47 -6.62
CA VAL A 227 -13.16 -17.95 -7.94
C VAL A 227 -11.94 -17.05 -7.84
N VAL A 228 -11.00 -17.28 -8.75
CA VAL A 228 -9.74 -16.55 -8.83
C VAL A 228 -9.60 -15.90 -10.21
N VAL A 229 -9.07 -14.69 -10.26
CA VAL A 229 -8.56 -14.08 -11.50
C VAL A 229 -7.14 -14.56 -11.71
N VAL A 230 -6.84 -15.09 -12.89
CA VAL A 230 -5.48 -15.49 -13.29
C VAL A 230 -5.06 -14.81 -14.59
N VAL A 231 -3.76 -14.63 -14.74
CA VAL A 231 -3.16 -14.25 -16.03
C VAL A 231 -3.25 -15.44 -16.98
N SER A 232 -3.79 -15.20 -18.18
CA SER A 232 -3.88 -16.16 -19.26
C SER A 232 -3.42 -15.50 -20.56
N GLY A 233 -2.13 -15.66 -20.88
CA GLY A 233 -1.50 -14.91 -21.98
C GLY A 233 -1.47 -13.42 -21.69
N GLU A 234 -2.06 -12.61 -22.57
CA GLU A 234 -2.21 -11.16 -22.42
C GLU A 234 -3.52 -10.74 -21.73
N ASP A 235 -4.40 -11.71 -21.44
CA ASP A 235 -5.71 -11.48 -20.82
C ASP A 235 -5.74 -11.92 -19.35
N TYR A 236 -6.82 -11.54 -18.67
CA TYR A 236 -7.16 -11.99 -17.32
C TYR A 236 -8.48 -12.75 -17.39
N LEU A 237 -8.47 -13.99 -16.91
CA LEU A 237 -9.63 -14.87 -16.96
C LEU A 237 -10.00 -15.36 -15.57
N TRP A 238 -11.29 -15.58 -15.36
CA TRP A 238 -11.83 -16.09 -14.11
C TRP A 238 -11.95 -17.60 -14.21
N ARG A 239 -11.47 -18.31 -13.19
CA ARG A 239 -11.60 -19.76 -13.10
C ARG A 239 -12.00 -20.17 -11.70
N THR A 240 -12.68 -21.31 -11.61
CA THR A 240 -12.96 -21.96 -10.34
C THR A 240 -11.67 -22.45 -9.70
N GLU A 241 -11.59 -22.37 -8.38
CA GLU A 241 -10.43 -22.74 -7.58
C GLU A 241 -10.88 -23.28 -6.22
N SER A 242 -10.06 -24.16 -5.63
CA SER A 242 -10.32 -24.67 -4.27
C SER A 242 -10.19 -23.52 -3.27
N CYS A 243 -11.22 -23.31 -2.43
CA CYS A 243 -11.27 -22.21 -1.46
C CYS A 243 -10.13 -22.23 -0.44
N ASP A 244 -9.47 -23.37 -0.24
CA ASP A 244 -8.37 -23.56 0.70
C ASP A 244 -6.99 -23.14 0.11
N GLN A 245 -6.92 -22.88 -1.19
CA GLN A 245 -5.70 -22.35 -1.82
C GLN A 245 -5.34 -20.97 -1.28
N HIS A 246 -4.09 -20.53 -1.45
CA HIS A 246 -3.65 -19.24 -0.95
C HIS A 246 -3.40 -18.28 -2.11
N HIS A 247 -4.23 -17.25 -2.23
CA HIS A 247 -4.14 -16.22 -3.26
C HIS A 247 -4.17 -14.82 -2.66
N TYR A 248 -3.76 -13.84 -3.46
CA TYR A 248 -3.92 -12.43 -3.11
C TYR A 248 -5.41 -12.08 -3.08
N PHE A 249 -5.74 -10.91 -2.55
CA PHE A 249 -7.11 -10.43 -2.51
C PHE A 249 -7.16 -8.91 -2.56
N VAL A 250 -8.31 -8.38 -2.97
CA VAL A 250 -8.60 -6.94 -2.91
C VAL A 250 -9.92 -6.76 -2.18
N CYS A 251 -9.91 -5.88 -1.17
CA CYS A 251 -11.12 -5.42 -0.52
C CYS A 251 -11.66 -4.19 -1.22
N LYS A 252 -12.98 -4.13 -1.42
CA LYS A 252 -13.72 -3.04 -2.10
C LYS A 252 -14.81 -2.50 -1.18
N ARG A 253 -14.99 -1.17 -1.18
CA ARG A 253 -16.19 -0.54 -0.62
C ARG A 253 -16.56 0.70 -1.42
N LYS A 254 -17.84 1.06 -1.37
CA LYS A 254 -18.31 2.34 -1.90
C LYS A 254 -17.81 3.48 -1.00
N MET A 255 -17.25 4.53 -1.58
CA MET A 255 -16.92 5.74 -0.84
C MET A 255 -18.21 6.53 -0.64
N HIS A 256 -18.57 6.81 0.61
CA HIS A 256 -19.69 7.70 0.90
C HIS A 256 -19.34 9.11 0.44
N VAL A 257 -20.16 9.67 -0.45
CA VAL A 257 -20.17 11.11 -0.69
C VAL A 257 -21.01 11.69 0.43
N ALA A 258 -20.44 12.57 1.25
CA ALA A 258 -21.21 13.34 2.21
C ALA A 258 -22.27 14.13 1.42
N SER A 259 -23.54 13.83 1.68
CA SER A 259 -24.72 14.50 1.13
C SER A 259 -24.91 15.86 1.77
#